data_AF-R7VLN5-F1
#
_entry.id   AF-R7VLN5-F1
#
_cell.length_a   1.000
_cell.length_b   1.000
_cell.length_c   1.000
_cell.angle_alpha   90.00
_cell.angle_beta   90.00
_cell.angle_gamma   90.00
#
_symmetry.space_group_name_H-M   'P 1'
#
loop_
_entity.id
_entity.type
_entity.pdbx_description
1 polymer ?
#
loop_
_entity_poly.entity_id
_entity_poly.type
_entity_poly.pdbx_seq_one_letter_code
_entity_poly.pdbx_strand_id
1 'polypeptide(L)'
;MTQTISSLPAVFLQMKEADEFVDITLVFGKQRIACHKVILAGMCDYFRRMFLTNILERGSQEVVLNDISASTGVLLVEYLYSGNIVITQHNAQDLLAASEMLLLGALKKKVEDGRTDRFDDLMQHVSLSKCSKDFVCSTVMAEKLMHNTRGVQLLQQFMRSYRSADPPKQPSLAVGNYEGEVWLCTDLNTPQWQPIQQSPFQIMRHSACVSPGGFVVSGGQSQNIIQRECYLYEAQNSQWNTLPPMPTARRSHSSIYHNHHLYVVGGCDDRSELNSVDALDMKNLQWNHLPPLPREVLNAYLAIVSGNLFVLGGCNSDWNWVADVHEFESMQRTWCQRSPMPEICDGGAAVSFNDLVYVVGGSERSCMCFNPRDYTWTSLQRPQFNHWRGPSLVLNGNIVVFGGFNDDSIEEYSPLTDSWSSWTLKMPQKPLGWAFAVRMDS
;
A
#
# COMPACT_ATOMS: atom_id res chain seq x y z
N MET A 1 29.23 5.13 20.72
CA MET A 1 30.38 6.06 20.75
C MET A 1 31.23 5.79 19.51
N THR A 2 31.11 6.62 18.49
CA THR A 2 32.00 6.61 17.32
C THR A 2 33.35 7.15 17.76
N GLN A 3 34.36 6.27 17.92
CA GLN A 3 35.73 6.73 18.15
C GLN A 3 36.23 7.41 16.88
N THR A 4 36.37 8.72 16.95
CA THR A 4 37.19 9.48 16.01
C THR A 4 38.62 8.95 16.16
N ILE A 5 39.15 8.33 15.11
CA ILE A 5 40.52 7.86 15.08
C ILE A 5 41.43 9.10 15.24
N SER A 6 42.04 9.26 16.41
CA SER A 6 43.11 10.24 16.62
C SER A 6 44.28 9.85 15.70
N SER A 7 44.74 10.76 14.86
CA SER A 7 45.87 10.52 13.96
C SER A 7 47.10 10.05 14.76
N LEU A 8 47.66 8.90 14.40
CA LEU A 8 48.89 8.41 14.99
C LEU A 8 50.07 9.34 14.64
N PRO A 9 51.04 9.51 15.54
CA PRO A 9 52.30 10.17 15.20
C PRO A 9 53.00 9.49 14.02
N ALA A 10 53.50 10.29 13.07
CA ALA A 10 54.15 9.81 11.84
C ALA A 10 55.35 8.86 12.10
N VAL A 11 55.96 8.95 13.28
CA VAL A 11 57.07 8.09 13.70
C VAL A 11 56.71 6.59 13.67
N PHE A 12 55.45 6.22 13.95
CA PHE A 12 55.06 4.80 13.91
C PHE A 12 55.01 4.22 12.50
N LEU A 13 54.71 5.06 11.50
CA LEU A 13 54.80 4.65 10.10
C LEU A 13 56.26 4.49 9.67
N GLN A 14 57.15 5.41 10.09
CA GLN A 14 58.59 5.31 9.83
C GLN A 14 59.20 4.05 10.47
N MET A 15 58.84 3.75 11.73
CA MET A 15 59.26 2.52 12.40
C MET A 15 58.80 1.27 11.67
N LYS A 16 57.55 1.27 11.15
CA LYS A 16 57.04 0.15 10.34
C LYS A 16 57.83 -0.01 9.03
N GLU A 17 58.12 1.10 8.34
CA GLU A 17 58.91 1.08 7.09
C GLU A 17 60.36 0.63 7.30
N ALA A 18 60.90 0.84 8.50
CA ALA A 18 62.23 0.40 8.92
C ALA A 18 62.25 -1.01 9.56
N ASP A 19 61.11 -1.72 9.63
CA ASP A 19 60.92 -2.99 10.33
C ASP A 19 61.37 -2.95 11.82
N GLU A 20 61.28 -1.79 12.46
CA GLU A 20 61.64 -1.60 13.87
C GLU A 20 60.49 -2.01 14.79
N PHE A 21 60.75 -2.91 15.74
CA PHE A 21 59.80 -3.36 16.77
C PHE A 21 58.51 -4.04 16.26
N VAL A 22 58.43 -4.40 14.98
CA VAL A 22 57.33 -5.18 14.41
C VAL A 22 57.24 -6.56 15.08
N ASP A 23 56.03 -6.96 15.46
CA ASP A 23 55.77 -8.15 16.29
C ASP A 23 54.66 -9.05 15.71
N ILE A 24 54.17 -8.72 14.50
CA ILE A 24 53.25 -9.54 13.72
C ILE A 24 53.39 -9.30 12.22
N THR A 25 53.13 -10.34 11.42
CA THR A 25 52.99 -10.25 9.97
C THR A 25 51.56 -10.57 9.55
N LEU A 26 50.91 -9.65 8.83
CA LEU A 26 49.62 -9.89 8.19
C LEU A 26 49.83 -10.46 6.79
N VAL A 27 49.11 -11.52 6.44
CA VAL A 27 49.23 -12.21 5.16
C VAL A 27 47.93 -12.06 4.37
N PHE A 28 48.02 -11.40 3.20
CA PHE A 28 46.93 -11.17 2.27
C PHE A 28 47.26 -11.86 0.94
N GLY A 29 46.77 -13.08 0.75
CA GLY A 29 47.15 -13.93 -0.39
C GLY A 29 48.67 -14.16 -0.44
N LYS A 30 49.36 -13.57 -1.43
CA LYS A 30 50.82 -13.67 -1.59
C LYS A 30 51.61 -12.58 -0.86
N GLN A 31 50.95 -11.55 -0.33
CA GLN A 31 51.61 -10.40 0.27
C GLN A 31 51.73 -10.56 1.79
N ARG A 32 52.91 -10.31 2.33
CA ARG A 32 53.23 -10.38 3.76
C ARG A 32 53.63 -9.00 4.23
N ILE A 33 53.02 -8.50 5.29
CA ILE A 33 53.21 -7.13 5.78
C ILE A 33 53.51 -7.15 7.27
N ALA A 34 54.74 -6.78 7.65
CA ALA A 34 55.13 -6.63 9.05
C ALA A 34 54.46 -5.40 9.68
N CYS A 35 53.95 -5.57 10.90
CA CYS A 35 53.11 -4.61 11.61
C CYS A 35 53.36 -4.67 13.13
N HIS A 36 52.78 -3.71 13.86
CA HIS A 36 52.76 -3.64 15.31
C HIS A 36 51.38 -4.07 15.83
N LYS A 37 51.30 -5.13 16.65
CA LYS A 37 50.06 -5.63 17.29
C LYS A 37 49.36 -4.52 18.06
N VAL A 38 50.13 -3.68 18.77
CA VAL A 38 49.58 -2.57 19.57
C VAL A 38 48.90 -1.50 18.70
N ILE A 39 49.46 -1.20 17.52
CA ILE A 39 48.87 -0.23 16.59
C ILE A 39 47.61 -0.81 15.98
N LEU A 40 47.66 -2.05 15.49
CA LEU A 40 46.50 -2.73 14.93
C LEU A 40 45.35 -2.85 15.95
N ALA A 41 45.64 -3.25 17.19
CA ALA A 41 44.65 -3.32 18.27
C ALA A 41 44.13 -1.94 18.68
N GLY A 42 44.97 -0.92 18.65
CA GLY A 42 44.59 0.46 18.95
C GLY A 42 43.55 0.98 17.96
N MET A 43 43.75 0.67 16.68
CA MET A 43 43.04 1.30 15.56
C MET A 43 41.90 0.45 14.98
N CYS A 44 41.82 -0.84 15.35
CA CYS A 44 40.83 -1.77 14.84
C CYS A 44 40.36 -2.74 15.92
N ASP A 45 39.06 -2.69 16.23
CA ASP A 45 38.44 -3.53 17.26
C ASP A 45 38.48 -5.03 16.92
N TYR A 46 38.46 -5.38 15.63
CA TYR A 46 38.63 -6.78 15.20
C TYR A 46 39.99 -7.32 15.65
N PHE A 47 41.09 -6.63 15.31
CA PHE A 47 42.43 -7.03 15.72
C PHE A 47 42.60 -6.99 17.24
N ARG A 48 42.01 -6.00 17.92
CA ARG A 48 42.01 -5.94 19.39
C ARG A 48 41.39 -7.19 20.01
N ARG A 49 40.22 -7.60 19.54
CA ARG A 49 39.54 -8.81 20.02
C ARG A 49 40.37 -10.04 19.69
N MET A 50 40.80 -10.19 18.45
CA MET A 50 41.61 -11.31 17.98
C MET A 50 42.84 -11.56 18.86
N PHE A 51 43.62 -10.51 19.16
CA PHE A 51 44.83 -10.63 20.00
C PHE A 51 44.56 -10.86 21.50
N LEU A 52 43.39 -10.43 22.01
CA LEU A 52 43.04 -10.57 23.42
C LEU A 52 42.34 -11.90 23.74
N THR A 53 41.50 -12.40 22.84
CA THR A 53 40.59 -13.53 23.13
C THR A 53 41.06 -14.86 22.56
N ASN A 54 41.86 -14.88 21.49
CA ASN A 54 42.18 -16.12 20.79
C ASN A 54 43.57 -16.67 21.17
N ILE A 55 43.60 -17.85 21.81
CA ILE A 55 44.81 -18.44 22.42
C ILE A 55 45.86 -18.83 21.36
N LEU A 56 45.44 -19.18 20.14
CA LEU A 56 46.32 -19.57 19.04
C LEU A 56 47.04 -18.37 18.38
N GLU A 57 46.33 -17.27 18.14
CA GLU A 57 46.89 -16.07 17.49
C GLU A 57 47.69 -15.19 18.45
N ARG A 58 47.46 -15.32 19.76
CA ARG A 58 48.26 -14.64 20.79
C ARG A 58 49.75 -15.01 20.72
N GLY A 59 50.05 -16.27 20.40
CA GLY A 59 51.41 -16.79 20.20
C GLY A 59 51.89 -16.80 18.75
N SER A 60 51.02 -16.51 17.78
CA SER A 60 51.40 -16.50 16.37
C SER A 60 52.15 -15.22 15.99
N GLN A 61 53.18 -15.39 15.15
CA GLN A 61 53.87 -14.29 14.47
C GLN A 61 53.18 -13.92 13.15
N GLU A 62 52.20 -14.72 12.69
CA GLU A 62 51.47 -14.50 11.44
C GLU A 62 49.96 -14.69 11.53
N VAL A 63 49.23 -13.85 10.82
CA VAL A 63 47.77 -13.93 10.67
C VAL A 63 47.41 -13.86 9.19
N VAL A 64 46.68 -14.86 8.72
CA VAL A 64 46.25 -14.96 7.32
C VAL A 64 44.82 -14.47 7.16
N LEU A 65 44.60 -13.51 6.27
CA LEU A 65 43.30 -12.93 5.96
C LEU A 65 42.92 -13.26 4.52
N ASN A 66 42.25 -14.41 4.33
CA ASN A 66 41.92 -14.95 3.01
C ASN A 66 40.84 -14.16 2.27
N ASP A 67 39.96 -13.47 3.01
CA ASP A 67 38.80 -12.75 2.45
C ASP A 67 39.13 -11.30 2.03
N ILE A 68 40.40 -10.88 2.13
CA ILE A 68 40.88 -9.56 1.68
C ILE A 68 41.93 -9.73 0.57
N SER A 69 41.72 -9.06 -0.55
CA SER A 69 42.67 -9.04 -1.67
C SER A 69 43.99 -8.37 -1.27
N ALA A 70 45.12 -8.83 -1.83
CA ALA A 70 46.46 -8.34 -1.48
C ALA A 70 46.60 -6.81 -1.58
N SER A 71 46.11 -6.24 -2.69
CA SER A 71 46.10 -4.79 -2.94
C SER A 71 45.29 -4.02 -1.90
N THR A 72 44.13 -4.55 -1.50
CA THR A 72 43.27 -3.94 -0.48
C THR A 72 43.90 -4.04 0.90
N GLY A 73 44.53 -5.18 1.22
CA GLY A 73 45.24 -5.39 2.48
C GLY A 73 46.35 -4.37 2.73
N VAL A 74 47.13 -4.03 1.71
CA VAL A 74 48.17 -2.98 1.79
C VAL A 74 47.56 -1.63 2.15
N LEU A 75 46.51 -1.21 1.44
CA LEU A 75 45.84 0.07 1.67
C LEU A 75 45.21 0.15 3.07
N LEU A 76 44.67 -0.96 3.59
CA LEU A 76 44.12 -1.02 4.95
C LEU A 76 45.20 -0.85 6.00
N VAL A 77 46.36 -1.51 5.85
CA VAL A 77 47.47 -1.34 6.78
C VAL A 77 47.97 0.10 6.75
N GLU A 78 48.16 0.69 5.58
CA GLU A 78 48.53 2.11 5.47
C GLU A 78 47.50 3.04 6.13
N TYR A 79 46.22 2.76 5.96
CA TYR A 79 45.14 3.51 6.61
C TYR A 79 45.20 3.40 8.13
N LEU A 80 45.47 2.22 8.69
CA LEU A 80 45.58 2.04 10.14
C LEU A 80 46.75 2.81 10.74
N TYR A 81 47.80 3.10 9.97
CA TYR A 81 48.96 3.88 10.43
C TYR A 81 48.83 5.38 10.15
N SER A 82 48.22 5.77 9.04
CA SER A 82 48.19 7.16 8.57
C SER A 82 46.86 7.87 8.78
N GLY A 83 45.76 7.12 8.94
CA GLY A 83 44.38 7.64 8.94
C GLY A 83 43.87 8.08 7.56
N ASN A 84 44.71 7.97 6.52
CA ASN A 84 44.43 8.40 5.15
C ASN A 84 44.33 7.19 4.23
N ILE A 85 43.44 7.27 3.24
CA ILE A 85 43.27 6.23 2.24
C ILE A 85 42.75 6.85 0.95
N VAL A 86 43.26 6.38 -0.18
CA VAL A 86 42.82 6.83 -1.51
C VAL A 86 41.77 5.84 -2.04
N ILE A 87 40.54 6.33 -2.21
CA ILE A 87 39.42 5.54 -2.71
C ILE A 87 39.28 5.80 -4.22
N THR A 88 39.23 4.72 -5.01
CA THR A 88 39.21 4.74 -6.48
C THR A 88 38.09 3.84 -7.03
N GLN A 89 37.92 3.82 -8.37
CA GLN A 89 36.94 2.94 -9.03
C GLN A 89 37.18 1.46 -8.82
N HIS A 90 38.44 1.06 -8.77
CA HIS A 90 38.82 -0.35 -8.76
C HIS A 90 38.90 -0.92 -7.34
N ASN A 91 39.05 -0.09 -6.30
CA ASN A 91 39.23 -0.57 -4.92
C ASN A 91 38.03 -0.32 -3.98
N ALA A 92 37.02 0.48 -4.38
CA ALA A 92 35.95 0.88 -3.48
C ALA A 92 35.08 -0.29 -2.98
N GLN A 93 34.80 -1.29 -3.82
CA GLN A 93 34.00 -2.46 -3.43
C GLN A 93 34.75 -3.34 -2.42
N ASP A 94 36.01 -3.66 -2.72
CA ASP A 94 36.87 -4.45 -1.84
C ASP A 94 37.11 -3.73 -0.50
N LEU A 95 37.32 -2.40 -0.53
CA LEU A 95 37.47 -1.60 0.69
C LEU A 95 36.20 -1.57 1.53
N LEU A 96 35.02 -1.53 0.92
CA LEU A 96 33.75 -1.59 1.65
C LEU A 96 33.59 -2.94 2.36
N ALA A 97 33.79 -4.04 1.63
CA ALA A 97 33.70 -5.40 2.19
C ALA A 97 34.71 -5.60 3.32
N ALA A 98 35.97 -5.19 3.12
CA ALA A 98 37.01 -5.30 4.13
C ALA A 98 36.75 -4.39 5.36
N SER A 99 36.20 -3.19 5.15
CA SER A 99 35.84 -2.28 6.25
C SER A 99 34.72 -2.85 7.13
N GLU A 100 33.78 -3.59 6.55
CA GLU A 100 32.70 -4.25 7.29
C GLU A 100 33.23 -5.46 8.06
N MET A 101 34.06 -6.29 7.43
CA MET A 101 34.67 -7.45 8.06
C MET A 101 35.58 -7.08 9.24
N LEU A 102 36.40 -6.04 9.09
CA LEU A 102 37.32 -5.55 10.12
C LEU A 102 36.67 -4.56 11.10
N LEU A 103 35.35 -4.32 10.99
CA LEU A 103 34.58 -3.40 11.84
C LEU A 103 35.12 -1.95 11.84
N LEU A 104 35.66 -1.49 10.71
CA LEU A 104 36.20 -0.14 10.52
C LEU A 104 35.11 0.86 10.13
N GLY A 105 34.26 1.24 11.08
CA GLY A 105 33.10 2.11 10.83
C GLY A 105 33.41 3.47 10.20
N ALA A 106 34.54 4.09 10.57
CA ALA A 106 34.97 5.37 9.99
C ALA A 106 35.41 5.23 8.52
N LEU A 107 36.06 4.12 8.17
CA LEU A 107 36.45 3.81 6.79
C LEU A 107 35.23 3.49 5.93
N LYS A 108 34.30 2.67 6.46
CA LYS A 108 33.02 2.37 5.80
C LYS A 108 32.30 3.65 5.38
N LYS A 109 32.17 4.61 6.30
CA LYS A 109 31.58 5.91 6.01
C LYS A 109 32.34 6.71 4.94
N LYS A 110 33.68 6.76 5.00
CA LYS A 110 34.49 7.43 3.96
C LYS A 110 34.31 6.80 2.57
N VAL A 111 34.19 5.48 2.49
CA VAL A 111 33.97 4.75 1.22
C VAL A 111 32.56 4.97 0.69
N GLU A 112 31.55 5.00 1.56
CA GLU A 112 30.17 5.37 1.21
C GLU A 112 30.07 6.82 0.72
N ASP A 113 30.73 7.76 1.41
CA ASP A 113 30.77 9.18 1.03
C ASP A 113 31.44 9.36 -0.36
N GLY A 114 32.56 8.69 -0.63
CA GLY A 114 33.24 8.73 -1.94
C GLY A 114 32.48 8.07 -3.10
N ARG A 115 31.45 7.26 -2.84
CA ARG A 115 30.51 6.79 -3.89
C ARG A 115 29.53 7.88 -4.33
N THR A 116 29.37 8.93 -3.54
CA THR A 116 28.51 10.08 -3.84
C THR A 116 29.07 10.91 -5.01
N ASP A 117 30.38 11.03 -5.17
CA ASP A 117 30.96 11.77 -6.30
C ASP A 117 30.62 11.13 -7.67
N ARG A 118 30.44 9.80 -7.73
CA ARG A 118 29.97 9.11 -8.95
C ARG A 118 28.47 9.17 -9.14
N PHE A 119 27.72 9.42 -8.07
CA PHE A 119 26.29 9.65 -8.18
C PHE A 119 26.03 10.90 -9.01
N ASP A 120 26.86 11.93 -8.88
CA ASP A 120 26.74 13.15 -9.68
C ASP A 120 27.02 12.91 -11.17
N ASP A 121 28.08 12.15 -11.51
CA ASP A 121 28.38 11.75 -12.90
C ASP A 121 27.28 10.86 -13.51
N LEU A 122 26.77 9.88 -12.75
CA LEU A 122 25.69 8.99 -13.19
C LEU A 122 24.36 9.74 -13.37
N MET A 123 24.07 10.69 -12.49
CA MET A 123 22.82 11.47 -12.52
C MET A 123 22.87 12.64 -13.50
N GLN A 124 24.04 13.02 -14.03
CA GLN A 124 24.18 14.12 -15.01
C GLN A 124 23.30 13.93 -16.26
N HIS A 125 22.98 12.67 -16.60
CA HIS A 125 22.16 12.32 -17.75
C HIS A 125 20.81 11.68 -17.39
N VAL A 126 20.51 11.51 -16.10
CA VAL A 126 19.27 10.88 -15.62
C VAL A 126 18.28 11.94 -15.16
N SER A 127 17.19 12.11 -15.93
CA SER A 127 16.08 12.97 -15.55
C SER A 127 14.98 12.15 -14.86
N LEU A 128 14.93 12.20 -13.52
CA LEU A 128 13.87 11.55 -12.74
C LEU A 128 12.47 12.05 -13.11
N SER A 129 12.35 13.26 -13.66
CA SER A 129 11.09 13.81 -14.20
C SER A 129 10.49 13.02 -15.37
N LYS A 130 11.27 12.14 -16.00
CA LYS A 130 10.80 11.26 -17.10
C LYS A 130 10.39 9.87 -16.61
N CYS A 131 10.58 9.55 -15.33
CA CYS A 131 10.20 8.27 -14.73
C CYS A 131 8.80 8.35 -14.09
N SER A 132 8.07 7.22 -14.05
CA SER A 132 6.74 7.18 -13.41
C SER A 132 6.85 7.27 -11.89
N LYS A 133 5.81 7.82 -11.24
CA LYS A 133 5.74 7.99 -9.78
C LYS A 133 5.92 6.67 -9.04
N ASP A 134 5.24 5.61 -9.49
CA ASP A 134 5.32 4.30 -8.85
C ASP A 134 6.71 3.72 -8.95
N PHE A 135 7.39 3.87 -10.09
CA PHE A 135 8.78 3.44 -10.24
C PHE A 135 9.71 4.24 -9.32
N VAL A 136 9.52 5.55 -9.20
CA VAL A 136 10.37 6.38 -8.32
C VAL A 136 10.13 6.04 -6.84
N CYS A 137 8.87 5.91 -6.39
CA CYS A 137 8.55 5.62 -4.99
C CYS A 137 8.86 4.18 -4.57
N SER A 138 8.65 3.20 -5.46
CA SER A 138 8.88 1.78 -5.13
C SER A 138 10.33 1.35 -5.33
N THR A 139 10.98 1.83 -6.40
CA THR A 139 12.25 1.30 -6.88
C THR A 139 13.38 2.30 -6.61
N VAL A 140 13.23 3.56 -7.03
CA VAL A 140 14.30 4.56 -6.89
C VAL A 140 14.49 5.01 -5.45
N MET A 141 13.42 5.24 -4.67
CA MET A 141 13.55 5.60 -3.24
C MET A 141 14.13 4.46 -2.39
N ALA A 142 13.91 3.20 -2.78
CA ALA A 142 14.48 2.05 -2.10
C ALA A 142 15.97 1.86 -2.40
N GLU A 143 16.51 2.50 -3.45
CA GLU A 143 17.91 2.36 -3.83
C GLU A 143 18.86 3.04 -2.85
N LYS A 144 19.83 2.28 -2.36
CA LYS A 144 20.78 2.74 -1.33
C LYS A 144 21.60 3.94 -1.79
N LEU A 145 21.88 4.04 -3.09
CA LEU A 145 22.62 5.17 -3.67
C LEU A 145 21.83 6.49 -3.64
N MET A 146 20.49 6.44 -3.56
CA MET A 146 19.64 7.64 -3.53
C MET A 146 19.57 8.32 -2.15
N HIS A 147 20.12 7.69 -1.11
CA HIS A 147 20.06 8.16 0.27
C HIS A 147 21.16 9.17 0.64
N ASN A 148 22.02 9.56 -0.30
CA ASN A 148 22.99 10.62 -0.11
C ASN A 148 22.34 12.02 -0.21
N THR A 149 23.03 13.06 0.23
CA THR A 149 22.50 14.44 0.28
C THR A 149 21.95 14.91 -1.07
N ARG A 150 22.59 14.58 -2.19
CA ARG A 150 22.17 15.00 -3.53
C ARG A 150 21.01 14.17 -4.07
N GLY A 151 21.01 12.85 -3.85
CA GLY A 151 19.91 11.95 -4.18
C GLY A 151 18.64 12.32 -3.42
N VAL A 152 18.76 12.66 -2.14
CA VAL A 152 17.68 13.20 -1.34
C VAL A 152 17.25 14.58 -1.85
N GLN A 153 18.16 15.46 -2.27
CA GLN A 153 17.78 16.74 -2.90
C GLN A 153 17.07 16.55 -4.24
N LEU A 154 17.48 15.60 -5.07
CA LEU A 154 16.83 15.28 -6.35
C LEU A 154 15.46 14.65 -6.14
N LEU A 155 15.33 13.73 -5.17
CA LEU A 155 14.04 13.21 -4.73
C LEU A 155 13.17 14.32 -4.14
N GLN A 156 13.71 15.20 -3.32
CA GLN A 156 12.98 16.35 -2.79
C GLN A 156 12.60 17.34 -3.89
N GLN A 157 13.46 17.58 -4.89
CA GLN A 157 13.17 18.43 -6.03
C GLN A 157 12.12 17.80 -6.94
N PHE A 158 12.17 16.49 -7.18
CA PHE A 158 11.12 15.73 -7.86
C PHE A 158 9.80 15.79 -7.10
N MET A 159 9.83 15.53 -5.79
CA MET A 159 8.67 15.65 -4.91
C MET A 159 8.17 17.09 -4.80
N ARG A 160 9.03 18.11 -4.98
CA ARG A 160 8.66 19.55 -4.99
C ARG A 160 8.19 20.04 -6.35
N SER A 161 8.74 19.54 -7.48
CA SER A 161 8.24 19.84 -8.82
C SER A 161 6.85 19.24 -9.01
N TYR A 162 6.56 18.09 -8.39
CA TYR A 162 5.22 17.55 -8.25
C TYR A 162 4.34 18.29 -7.22
N ARG A 163 4.90 19.10 -6.32
CA ARG A 163 4.10 20.04 -5.49
C ARG A 163 3.80 21.36 -6.22
N SER A 164 4.37 21.59 -7.41
CA SER A 164 4.29 22.84 -8.15
C SER A 164 3.67 22.70 -9.55
N ALA A 165 3.36 21.48 -9.99
CA ALA A 165 2.61 21.20 -11.22
C ALA A 165 1.39 20.37 -10.81
N ASP A 166 0.27 21.08 -10.68
CA ASP A 166 -0.99 20.69 -10.05
C ASP A 166 -0.90 20.32 -8.56
N PRO A 167 -1.83 20.83 -7.71
CA PRO A 167 -1.92 20.37 -6.33
C PRO A 167 -2.11 18.84 -6.31
N PRO A 168 -1.86 18.13 -5.19
CA PRO A 168 -2.34 16.75 -5.07
C PRO A 168 -3.82 16.79 -5.43
N LYS A 169 -4.23 16.14 -6.53
CA LYS A 169 -5.65 15.90 -6.79
C LYS A 169 -6.14 15.26 -5.49
N GLN A 170 -6.95 16.02 -4.76
CA GLN A 170 -7.61 15.53 -3.55
C GLN A 170 -8.36 14.25 -3.92
N PRO A 171 -8.66 13.37 -2.95
CA PRO A 171 -9.50 12.23 -3.24
C PRO A 171 -10.75 12.72 -3.96
N SER A 172 -10.91 12.26 -5.20
CA SER A 172 -12.07 12.64 -5.99
C SER A 172 -13.18 11.68 -5.62
N LEU A 173 -14.26 12.19 -5.03
CA LEU A 173 -15.43 11.36 -4.72
C LEU A 173 -16.27 11.22 -5.97
N ALA A 174 -16.73 10.01 -6.26
CA ALA A 174 -17.79 9.78 -7.22
C ALA A 174 -19.00 9.22 -6.48
N VAL A 175 -20.17 9.79 -6.75
CA VAL A 175 -21.45 9.28 -6.24
C VAL A 175 -22.37 9.05 -7.42
N GLY A 176 -23.14 7.97 -7.36
CA GLY A 176 -24.15 7.68 -8.37
C GLY A 176 -25.49 7.34 -7.75
N ASN A 177 -26.56 7.66 -8.47
CA ASN A 177 -27.93 7.37 -8.03
C ASN A 177 -28.50 6.10 -8.67
N TYR A 178 -29.70 5.71 -8.26
CA TYR A 178 -30.40 4.57 -8.84
C TYR A 178 -30.84 4.76 -10.30
N GLU A 179 -30.71 5.95 -10.88
CA GLU A 179 -31.08 6.23 -12.28
C GLU A 179 -29.90 6.12 -13.25
N GLY A 180 -28.68 5.88 -12.74
CA GLY A 180 -27.47 5.76 -13.55
C GLY A 180 -26.73 7.07 -13.76
N GLU A 181 -27.14 8.14 -13.07
CA GLU A 181 -26.42 9.42 -13.08
C GLU A 181 -25.28 9.39 -12.08
N VAL A 182 -24.18 10.04 -12.45
CA VAL A 182 -22.94 10.05 -11.66
C VAL A 182 -22.43 11.48 -11.53
N TRP A 183 -22.02 11.85 -10.32
CA TRP A 183 -21.41 13.13 -9.98
C TRP A 183 -20.03 12.93 -9.39
N LEU A 184 -19.13 13.84 -9.73
CA LEU A 184 -17.78 13.92 -9.19
C LEU A 184 -17.64 15.13 -8.27
N CYS A 185 -16.94 14.93 -7.16
CA CYS A 185 -16.43 15.99 -6.31
C CYS A 185 -14.90 15.91 -6.34
N THR A 186 -14.25 16.85 -7.03
CA THR A 186 -12.80 16.81 -7.29
C THR A 186 -11.96 17.47 -6.18
N ASP A 187 -12.60 18.26 -5.33
CA ASP A 187 -11.95 19.01 -4.25
C ASP A 187 -12.87 18.97 -3.02
N LEU A 188 -12.45 18.27 -1.97
CA LEU A 188 -13.16 18.19 -0.69
C LEU A 188 -12.96 19.42 0.20
N ASN A 189 -11.96 20.25 -0.05
CA ASN A 189 -11.78 21.53 0.64
C ASN A 189 -12.77 22.59 0.12
N THR A 190 -13.17 22.50 -1.15
CA THR A 190 -14.22 23.32 -1.76
C THR A 190 -15.27 22.45 -2.46
N PRO A 191 -16.03 21.65 -1.70
CA PRO A 191 -16.80 20.57 -2.28
C PRO A 191 -17.95 21.09 -3.14
N GLN A 192 -17.90 20.71 -4.42
CA GLN A 192 -18.93 20.95 -5.40
C GLN A 192 -19.14 19.69 -6.24
N TRP A 193 -20.39 19.34 -6.51
CA TRP A 193 -20.75 18.21 -7.34
C TRP A 193 -20.81 18.61 -8.81
N GLN A 194 -20.12 17.86 -9.67
CA GLN A 194 -20.12 18.05 -11.11
C GLN A 194 -20.67 16.80 -11.81
N PRO A 195 -21.76 16.90 -12.60
CA PRO A 195 -22.32 15.74 -13.29
C PRO A 195 -21.40 15.24 -14.42
N ILE A 196 -21.27 13.93 -14.59
CA ILE A 196 -20.62 13.32 -15.75
C ILE A 196 -21.63 13.27 -16.91
N GLN A 197 -21.45 14.08 -17.95
CA GLN A 197 -22.40 14.22 -19.06
C GLN A 197 -22.39 13.07 -20.09
N GLN A 198 -21.70 11.96 -19.83
CA GLN A 198 -21.50 10.88 -20.81
C GLN A 198 -21.49 9.49 -20.15
N SER A 199 -22.49 9.15 -19.32
CA SER A 199 -22.69 7.72 -19.05
C SER A 199 -23.14 7.06 -20.36
N PRO A 200 -22.49 5.97 -20.83
CA PRO A 200 -22.90 5.29 -22.06
C PRO A 200 -24.26 4.59 -21.94
N PHE A 201 -24.97 4.79 -20.83
CA PHE A 201 -26.08 3.98 -20.41
C PHE A 201 -27.04 4.75 -19.49
N GLN A 202 -28.33 4.40 -19.56
CA GLN A 202 -29.37 4.80 -18.61
C GLN A 202 -29.82 3.53 -17.89
N ILE A 203 -29.16 3.21 -16.77
CA ILE A 203 -29.36 1.93 -16.09
C ILE A 203 -29.79 2.16 -14.65
N MET A 204 -30.94 1.55 -14.32
CA MET A 204 -31.44 1.51 -12.95
C MET A 204 -31.02 0.25 -12.21
N ARG A 205 -30.91 0.33 -10.88
CA ARG A 205 -30.61 -0.81 -10.01
C ARG A 205 -29.33 -1.56 -10.41
N HIS A 206 -28.35 -0.82 -10.95
CA HIS A 206 -27.00 -1.30 -11.20
C HIS A 206 -26.23 -1.40 -9.88
N SER A 207 -25.09 -2.09 -9.90
CA SER A 207 -24.11 -2.04 -8.81
C SER A 207 -22.84 -1.35 -9.28
N ALA A 208 -22.18 -0.63 -8.39
CA ALA A 208 -20.89 -0.05 -8.68
C ALA A 208 -19.94 -0.17 -7.49
N CYS A 209 -18.65 -0.30 -7.79
CA CYS A 209 -17.60 -0.35 -6.78
C CYS A 209 -16.33 0.34 -7.26
N VAL A 210 -15.48 0.72 -6.30
CA VAL A 210 -14.18 1.31 -6.59
C VAL A 210 -13.30 0.34 -7.37
N SER A 211 -12.47 0.85 -8.27
CA SER A 211 -11.41 0.12 -8.94
C SER A 211 -10.14 0.98 -9.00
N PRO A 212 -8.94 0.40 -9.25
CA PRO A 212 -7.73 1.19 -9.41
C PRO A 212 -7.92 2.27 -10.49
N GLY A 213 -7.70 3.54 -10.11
CA GLY A 213 -7.84 4.67 -11.03
C GLY A 213 -9.27 5.09 -11.40
N GLY A 214 -10.31 4.55 -10.74
CA GLY A 214 -11.70 4.94 -11.00
C GLY A 214 -12.74 4.03 -10.37
N PHE A 215 -13.75 3.60 -11.13
CA PHE A 215 -14.81 2.72 -10.63
C PHE A 215 -15.43 1.87 -11.73
N VAL A 216 -16.04 0.74 -11.32
CA VAL A 216 -16.75 -0.17 -12.22
C VAL A 216 -18.25 -0.08 -11.95
N VAL A 217 -19.04 -0.03 -13.01
CA VAL A 217 -20.51 -0.19 -13.01
C VAL A 217 -20.85 -1.51 -13.67
N SER A 218 -21.73 -2.30 -13.08
CA SER A 218 -22.11 -3.63 -13.56
C SER A 218 -23.62 -3.82 -13.54
N GLY A 219 -24.15 -4.43 -14.61
CA GLY A 219 -25.54 -4.86 -14.75
C GLY A 219 -26.55 -3.75 -14.54
N GLY A 220 -27.72 -4.12 -14.01
CA GLY A 220 -28.87 -3.25 -13.80
C GLY A 220 -29.95 -3.45 -14.87
N GLN A 221 -30.84 -2.48 -15.04
CA GLN A 221 -31.96 -2.53 -15.97
C GLN A 221 -32.06 -1.24 -16.79
N SER A 222 -32.17 -1.38 -18.11
CA SER A 222 -32.43 -0.27 -19.03
C SER A 222 -33.63 -0.60 -19.90
N GLN A 223 -34.61 0.31 -20.02
CA GLN A 223 -35.83 0.11 -20.82
C GLN A 223 -36.53 -1.24 -20.56
N ASN A 224 -36.59 -1.67 -19.30
CA ASN A 224 -37.12 -2.98 -18.85
C ASN A 224 -36.32 -4.22 -19.27
N ILE A 225 -35.14 -4.05 -19.84
CA ILE A 225 -34.21 -5.13 -20.17
C ILE A 225 -33.11 -5.17 -19.12
N ILE A 226 -32.96 -6.33 -18.46
CA ILE A 226 -31.86 -6.55 -17.53
C ILE A 226 -30.55 -6.66 -18.33
N GLN A 227 -29.54 -5.94 -17.87
CA GLN A 227 -28.24 -5.79 -18.53
C GLN A 227 -27.22 -6.76 -17.92
N ARG A 228 -26.25 -7.15 -18.74
CA ARG A 228 -25.05 -7.91 -18.32
C ARG A 228 -23.76 -7.11 -18.48
N GLU A 229 -23.85 -5.95 -19.09
CA GLU A 229 -22.75 -5.09 -19.47
C GLU A 229 -22.04 -4.56 -18.22
N CYS A 230 -20.72 -4.43 -18.34
CA CYS A 230 -19.86 -3.88 -17.30
C CYS A 230 -19.03 -2.76 -17.91
N TYR A 231 -18.93 -1.65 -17.19
CA TYR A 231 -18.23 -0.45 -17.64
C TYR A 231 -17.22 -0.01 -16.59
N LEU A 232 -16.01 0.28 -17.02
CA LEU A 232 -14.94 0.86 -16.20
C LEU A 232 -14.83 2.34 -16.52
N TYR A 233 -15.01 3.20 -15.53
CA TYR A 233 -14.66 4.61 -15.64
C TYR A 233 -13.22 4.82 -15.18
N GLU A 234 -12.39 5.40 -16.04
CA GLU A 234 -11.02 5.82 -15.72
C GLU A 234 -10.97 7.32 -15.42
N ALA A 235 -10.71 7.67 -14.16
CA ALA A 235 -10.72 9.05 -13.69
C ALA A 235 -9.56 9.90 -14.24
N GLN A 236 -8.43 9.26 -14.63
CA GLN A 236 -7.27 9.98 -15.15
C GLN A 236 -7.57 10.68 -16.49
N ASN A 237 -8.34 10.01 -17.35
CA ASN A 237 -8.65 10.47 -18.71
C ASN A 237 -10.13 10.84 -18.89
N SER A 238 -10.94 10.67 -17.84
CA SER A 238 -12.40 10.85 -17.87
C SER A 238 -13.06 10.03 -18.98
N GLN A 239 -12.65 8.76 -19.13
CA GLN A 239 -13.12 7.86 -20.19
C GLN A 239 -13.84 6.65 -19.63
N TRP A 240 -14.81 6.15 -20.40
CA TRP A 240 -15.48 4.89 -20.15
C TRP A 240 -14.92 3.81 -21.05
N ASN A 241 -14.60 2.66 -20.46
CA ASN A 241 -14.21 1.45 -21.16
C ASN A 241 -15.23 0.35 -20.92
N THR A 242 -15.44 -0.50 -21.92
CA THR A 242 -16.32 -1.66 -21.79
C THR A 242 -15.50 -2.85 -21.29
N LEU A 243 -15.95 -3.48 -20.21
CA LEU A 243 -15.40 -4.74 -19.70
C LEU A 243 -16.17 -5.93 -20.29
N PRO A 244 -15.61 -7.15 -20.22
CA PRO A 244 -16.36 -8.35 -20.58
C PRO A 244 -17.71 -8.42 -19.85
N PRO A 245 -18.82 -8.72 -20.55
CA PRO A 245 -20.13 -8.79 -19.93
C PRO A 245 -20.21 -9.95 -18.94
N MET A 246 -20.99 -9.79 -17.88
CA MET A 246 -21.29 -10.84 -16.92
C MET A 246 -21.90 -12.08 -17.62
N PRO A 247 -21.67 -13.29 -17.10
CA PRO A 247 -22.30 -14.50 -17.62
C PRO A 247 -23.83 -14.43 -17.60
N THR A 248 -24.38 -13.86 -16.52
CA THR A 248 -25.82 -13.70 -16.30
C THR A 248 -26.17 -12.22 -16.20
N ALA A 249 -27.15 -11.78 -16.97
CA ALA A 249 -27.73 -10.44 -16.84
C ALA A 249 -28.46 -10.34 -15.49
N ARG A 250 -28.16 -9.30 -14.72
CA ARG A 250 -28.71 -9.16 -13.36
C ARG A 250 -28.87 -7.70 -12.94
N ARG A 251 -29.85 -7.46 -12.07
CA ARG A 251 -30.08 -6.18 -11.36
C ARG A 251 -30.16 -6.41 -9.85
N SER A 252 -30.00 -5.36 -9.06
CA SER A 252 -30.05 -5.44 -7.57
C SER A 252 -29.05 -6.45 -6.98
N HIS A 253 -28.02 -6.81 -7.73
CA HIS A 253 -26.84 -7.52 -7.24
C HIS A 253 -25.91 -6.55 -6.51
N SER A 254 -24.88 -7.09 -5.88
CA SER A 254 -23.83 -6.32 -5.24
C SER A 254 -22.48 -6.64 -5.89
N SER A 255 -21.61 -5.64 -5.98
CA SER A 255 -20.27 -5.79 -6.57
C SER A 255 -19.18 -5.22 -5.67
N ILE A 256 -18.02 -5.86 -5.64
CA ILE A 256 -16.84 -5.36 -4.91
C ILE A 256 -15.56 -5.74 -5.66
N TYR A 257 -14.56 -4.85 -5.64
CA TYR A 257 -13.25 -5.10 -6.23
C TYR A 257 -12.24 -5.48 -5.16
N HIS A 258 -11.50 -6.56 -5.37
CA HIS A 258 -10.37 -6.94 -4.51
C HIS A 258 -9.33 -7.79 -5.23
N ASN A 259 -8.04 -7.54 -5.00
CA ASN A 259 -6.92 -8.31 -5.55
C ASN A 259 -7.05 -8.61 -7.05
N HIS A 260 -7.34 -7.59 -7.86
CA HIS A 260 -7.56 -7.71 -9.31
C HIS A 260 -8.77 -8.54 -9.73
N HIS A 261 -9.71 -8.78 -8.84
CA HIS A 261 -10.97 -9.44 -9.14
C HIS A 261 -12.14 -8.51 -8.86
N LEU A 262 -13.07 -8.42 -9.81
CA LEU A 262 -14.39 -7.84 -9.60
C LEU A 262 -15.34 -8.97 -9.24
N TYR A 263 -15.81 -8.99 -8.00
CA TYR A 263 -16.81 -9.94 -7.53
C TYR A 263 -18.21 -9.38 -7.74
N VAL A 264 -19.12 -10.24 -8.17
CA VAL A 264 -20.54 -9.94 -8.37
C VAL A 264 -21.35 -11.01 -7.65
N VAL A 265 -22.25 -10.59 -6.77
CA VAL A 265 -22.98 -11.45 -5.83
C VAL A 265 -24.48 -11.23 -5.97
N GLY A 266 -25.22 -12.30 -6.22
CA GLY A 266 -26.69 -12.33 -6.15
C GLY A 266 -27.38 -11.44 -7.19
N GLY A 267 -28.47 -10.79 -6.81
CA GLY A 267 -29.37 -10.05 -7.70
C GLY A 267 -30.49 -10.92 -8.27
N CYS A 268 -31.19 -10.39 -9.26
CA CYS A 268 -32.20 -11.16 -10.00
C CYS A 268 -32.03 -10.98 -11.50
N ASP A 269 -32.37 -12.02 -12.24
CA ASP A 269 -32.56 -11.99 -13.68
C ASP A 269 -34.06 -11.92 -14.02
N ASP A 270 -34.42 -12.21 -15.28
CA ASP A 270 -35.83 -12.17 -15.72
C ASP A 270 -36.66 -13.36 -15.22
N ARG A 271 -36.02 -14.39 -14.63
CA ARG A 271 -36.64 -15.66 -14.27
C ARG A 271 -36.68 -15.90 -12.76
N SER A 272 -35.61 -15.56 -12.06
CA SER A 272 -35.41 -15.90 -10.65
C SER A 272 -34.46 -14.94 -9.95
N GLU A 273 -34.53 -14.96 -8.62
CA GLU A 273 -33.45 -14.45 -7.79
C GLU A 273 -32.23 -15.36 -7.93
N LEU A 274 -31.04 -14.79 -7.68
CA LEU A 274 -29.78 -15.45 -7.89
C LEU A 274 -29.06 -15.62 -6.56
N ASN A 275 -28.48 -16.80 -6.36
CA ASN A 275 -27.46 -17.07 -5.34
C ASN A 275 -26.05 -17.19 -5.94
N SER A 276 -25.92 -16.97 -7.26
CA SER A 276 -24.66 -17.10 -7.97
C SER A 276 -23.67 -16.01 -7.57
N VAL A 277 -22.39 -16.39 -7.57
CA VAL A 277 -21.27 -15.50 -7.31
C VAL A 277 -20.27 -15.66 -8.44
N ASP A 278 -19.99 -14.56 -9.13
CA ASP A 278 -19.09 -14.51 -10.28
C ASP A 278 -17.92 -13.59 -9.99
N ALA A 279 -16.74 -13.93 -10.48
CA ALA A 279 -15.54 -13.11 -10.35
C ALA A 279 -14.88 -12.87 -11.72
N LEU A 280 -14.75 -11.61 -12.12
CA LEU A 280 -13.96 -11.23 -13.30
C LEU A 280 -12.51 -11.02 -12.89
N ASP A 281 -11.62 -11.84 -13.43
CA ASP A 281 -10.18 -11.58 -13.36
C ASP A 281 -9.85 -10.39 -14.26
N MET A 282 -9.44 -9.29 -13.66
CA MET A 282 -9.16 -8.02 -14.36
C MET A 282 -7.82 -8.03 -15.10
N LYS A 283 -6.96 -9.03 -14.89
CA LYS A 283 -5.72 -9.22 -15.67
C LYS A 283 -5.98 -9.97 -16.96
N ASN A 284 -6.78 -11.03 -16.88
CA ASN A 284 -7.05 -11.91 -18.02
C ASN A 284 -8.38 -11.62 -18.72
N LEU A 285 -9.22 -10.76 -18.13
CA LEU A 285 -10.55 -10.39 -18.61
C LEU A 285 -11.46 -11.62 -18.80
N GLN A 286 -11.40 -12.56 -17.85
CA GLN A 286 -12.19 -13.79 -17.86
C GLN A 286 -13.05 -13.92 -16.60
N TRP A 287 -14.31 -14.28 -16.80
CA TRP A 287 -15.25 -14.57 -15.73
C TRP A 287 -15.08 -15.99 -15.21
N ASN A 288 -15.10 -16.13 -13.89
CA ASN A 288 -15.03 -17.41 -13.19
C ASN A 288 -16.24 -17.52 -12.25
N HIS A 289 -16.88 -18.68 -12.27
CA HIS A 289 -17.93 -18.99 -11.31
C HIS A 289 -17.32 -19.41 -9.98
N LEU A 290 -17.77 -18.76 -8.91
CA LEU A 290 -17.50 -19.16 -7.53
C LEU A 290 -18.65 -20.02 -7.00
N PRO A 291 -18.41 -20.80 -5.94
CA PRO A 291 -19.46 -21.53 -5.24
C PRO A 291 -20.66 -20.61 -4.94
N PRO A 292 -21.91 -21.04 -5.20
CA PRO A 292 -23.08 -20.23 -4.96
C PRO A 292 -23.32 -20.06 -3.45
N LEU A 293 -23.99 -18.97 -3.08
CA LEU A 293 -24.46 -18.76 -1.72
C LEU A 293 -25.52 -19.81 -1.33
N PRO A 294 -25.65 -20.13 -0.03
CA PRO A 294 -26.69 -21.05 0.45
C PRO A 294 -28.13 -20.56 0.23
N ARG A 295 -28.31 -19.28 -0.12
CA ARG A 295 -29.58 -18.64 -0.43
C ARG A 295 -29.45 -17.61 -1.53
N GLU A 296 -30.58 -17.30 -2.15
CA GLU A 296 -30.73 -16.16 -3.04
C GLU A 296 -30.64 -14.84 -2.26
N VAL A 297 -30.11 -13.79 -2.89
CA VAL A 297 -29.92 -12.50 -2.23
C VAL A 297 -30.00 -11.32 -3.19
N LEU A 298 -30.75 -10.29 -2.79
CA LEU A 298 -30.79 -8.97 -3.40
C LEU A 298 -30.21 -7.93 -2.43
N ASN A 299 -29.55 -6.90 -2.98
CA ASN A 299 -29.05 -5.74 -2.23
C ASN A 299 -28.19 -6.13 -1.00
N ALA A 300 -27.35 -7.16 -1.12
CA ALA A 300 -26.44 -7.58 -0.05
C ALA A 300 -25.37 -6.52 0.21
N TYR A 301 -24.82 -6.49 1.42
CA TYR A 301 -23.63 -5.71 1.72
C TYR A 301 -22.39 -6.58 1.51
N LEU A 302 -21.38 -6.03 0.84
CA LEU A 302 -20.13 -6.72 0.57
C LEU A 302 -18.99 -6.04 1.32
N ALA A 303 -18.13 -6.85 1.93
CA ALA A 303 -16.96 -6.36 2.64
C ALA A 303 -15.77 -7.28 2.38
N ILE A 304 -14.56 -6.73 2.39
CA ILE A 304 -13.32 -7.50 2.29
C ILE A 304 -12.48 -7.24 3.53
N VAL A 305 -12.23 -8.27 4.32
CA VAL A 305 -11.36 -8.16 5.49
C VAL A 305 -10.35 -9.29 5.52
N SER A 306 -9.09 -8.94 5.76
CA SER A 306 -7.96 -9.88 5.78
C SER A 306 -7.89 -10.79 4.53
N GLY A 307 -8.36 -10.27 3.38
CA GLY A 307 -8.39 -11.00 2.10
C GLY A 307 -9.63 -11.86 1.85
N ASN A 308 -10.55 -11.97 2.82
CA ASN A 308 -11.75 -12.79 2.71
C ASN A 308 -12.97 -11.94 2.30
N LEU A 309 -13.83 -12.51 1.47
CA LEU A 309 -15.08 -11.90 1.02
C LEU A 309 -16.20 -12.22 2.00
N PHE A 310 -16.86 -11.17 2.50
CA PHE A 310 -18.04 -11.27 3.35
C PHE A 310 -19.28 -10.77 2.60
N VAL A 311 -20.37 -11.52 2.73
CA VAL A 311 -21.72 -11.15 2.27
C VAL A 311 -22.59 -11.00 3.50
N LEU A 312 -23.11 -9.81 3.73
CA LEU A 312 -23.90 -9.47 4.92
C LEU A 312 -25.31 -9.04 4.51
N GLY A 313 -26.32 -9.60 5.17
CA GLY A 313 -27.72 -9.20 5.03
C GLY A 313 -28.25 -9.22 3.59
N GLY A 314 -28.97 -8.16 3.20
CA GLY A 314 -29.76 -8.12 1.97
C GLY A 314 -31.17 -8.67 2.17
N CYS A 315 -31.92 -8.81 1.09
CA CYS A 315 -33.32 -9.24 1.09
C CYS A 315 -33.65 -10.23 -0.04
N ASN A 316 -34.86 -10.79 0.00
CA ASN A 316 -35.47 -11.51 -1.12
C ASN A 316 -36.44 -10.59 -1.91
N SER A 317 -37.15 -11.11 -2.90
CA SER A 317 -38.13 -10.36 -3.72
C SER A 317 -39.30 -9.79 -2.92
N ASP A 318 -39.63 -10.42 -1.79
CA ASP A 318 -40.68 -9.98 -0.88
C ASP A 318 -40.23 -8.88 0.07
N TRP A 319 -38.99 -8.37 -0.09
CA TRP A 319 -38.38 -7.37 0.78
C TRP A 319 -38.18 -7.84 2.23
N ASN A 320 -38.11 -9.15 2.46
CA ASN A 320 -37.73 -9.70 3.74
C ASN A 320 -36.22 -9.58 3.92
N TRP A 321 -35.79 -8.61 4.72
CA TRP A 321 -34.39 -8.39 5.05
C TRP A 321 -33.92 -9.38 6.10
N VAL A 322 -32.64 -9.77 6.02
CA VAL A 322 -32.03 -10.71 6.96
C VAL A 322 -30.74 -10.14 7.56
N ALA A 323 -30.34 -10.73 8.70
CA ALA A 323 -29.16 -10.32 9.46
C ALA A 323 -27.98 -11.30 9.32
N ASP A 324 -28.03 -12.24 8.38
CA ASP A 324 -27.00 -13.26 8.25
C ASP A 324 -25.68 -12.72 7.66
N VAL A 325 -24.62 -13.49 7.88
CA VAL A 325 -23.27 -13.15 7.46
C VAL A 325 -22.64 -14.41 6.92
N HIS A 326 -22.12 -14.34 5.69
CA HIS A 326 -21.44 -15.42 5.03
C HIS A 326 -20.01 -15.01 4.68
N GLU A 327 -19.04 -15.81 5.07
CA GLU A 327 -17.63 -15.65 4.72
C GLU A 327 -17.24 -16.66 3.64
N PHE A 328 -16.57 -16.21 2.59
CA PHE A 328 -16.01 -17.08 1.56
C PHE A 328 -14.64 -17.62 2.01
N GLU A 329 -14.57 -18.92 2.29
CA GLU A 329 -13.32 -19.58 2.62
C GLU A 329 -12.60 -20.02 1.34
N SER A 330 -11.56 -19.27 0.98
CA SER A 330 -10.82 -19.45 -0.29
C SER A 330 -10.17 -20.84 -0.43
N MET A 331 -9.67 -21.40 0.68
CA MET A 331 -9.00 -22.72 0.69
C MET A 331 -9.96 -23.87 0.41
N GLN A 332 -11.17 -23.82 0.99
CA GLN A 332 -12.18 -24.86 0.82
C GLN A 332 -13.10 -24.61 -0.37
N ARG A 333 -13.13 -23.36 -0.88
CA ARG A 333 -14.11 -22.88 -1.86
C ARG A 333 -15.53 -23.18 -1.37
N THR A 334 -15.84 -22.72 -0.17
CA THR A 334 -17.15 -22.88 0.47
C THR A 334 -17.56 -21.60 1.18
N TRP A 335 -18.86 -21.46 1.44
CA TRP A 335 -19.41 -20.37 2.23
C TRP A 335 -19.67 -20.85 3.65
N CYS A 336 -19.14 -20.12 4.63
CA CYS A 336 -19.34 -20.39 6.04
C CYS A 336 -20.24 -19.33 6.65
N GLN A 337 -21.34 -19.75 7.27
CA GLN A 337 -22.19 -18.84 8.05
C GLN A 337 -21.44 -18.40 9.30
N ARG A 338 -21.43 -17.09 9.57
CA ARG A 338 -20.81 -16.47 10.74
C ARG A 338 -21.89 -15.87 11.65
N SER A 339 -21.44 -15.33 12.79
CA SER A 339 -22.32 -14.65 13.75
C SER A 339 -23.18 -13.61 13.03
N PRO A 340 -24.52 -13.68 13.16
CA PRO A 340 -25.41 -12.75 12.50
C PRO A 340 -25.27 -11.34 13.08
N MET A 341 -25.63 -10.33 12.29
CA MET A 341 -25.76 -8.95 12.75
C MET A 341 -26.72 -8.87 13.96
N PRO A 342 -26.44 -8.01 14.97
CA PRO A 342 -27.31 -7.86 16.15
C PRO A 342 -28.73 -7.41 15.83
N GLU A 343 -28.92 -6.72 14.71
CA GLU A 343 -30.20 -6.27 14.18
C GLU A 343 -30.19 -6.33 12.65
N ILE A 344 -31.39 -6.30 12.06
CA ILE A 344 -31.54 -6.15 10.61
C ILE A 344 -31.24 -4.69 10.26
N CYS A 345 -30.22 -4.46 9.44
CA CYS A 345 -29.98 -3.18 8.80
C CYS A 345 -30.61 -3.24 7.41
N ASP A 346 -31.79 -2.66 7.21
CA ASP A 346 -32.47 -2.68 5.91
C ASP A 346 -32.02 -1.50 5.05
N GLY A 347 -31.55 -1.77 3.83
CA GLY A 347 -31.05 -0.72 2.95
C GLY A 347 -29.87 0.09 3.52
N GLY A 348 -29.11 -0.42 4.49
CA GLY A 348 -27.86 0.20 4.90
C GLY A 348 -26.72 -0.02 3.91
N ALA A 349 -25.50 0.12 4.40
CA ALA A 349 -24.28 -0.17 3.66
C ALA A 349 -23.22 -0.77 4.59
N ALA A 350 -22.22 -1.46 4.02
CA ALA A 350 -21.09 -1.97 4.76
C ALA A 350 -19.76 -1.47 4.19
N VAL A 351 -18.79 -1.25 5.08
CA VAL A 351 -17.41 -0.88 4.74
C VAL A 351 -16.41 -1.65 5.59
N SER A 352 -15.25 -1.91 5.01
CA SER A 352 -14.11 -2.50 5.72
C SER A 352 -13.14 -1.40 6.15
N PHE A 353 -12.80 -1.36 7.43
CA PHE A 353 -11.85 -0.40 7.99
C PHE A 353 -11.08 -1.00 9.16
N ASN A 354 -9.74 -0.87 9.17
CA ASN A 354 -8.84 -1.39 10.22
C ASN A 354 -9.09 -2.87 10.58
N ASP A 355 -9.16 -3.76 9.58
CA ASP A 355 -9.46 -5.19 9.76
C ASP A 355 -10.82 -5.49 10.41
N LEU A 356 -11.78 -4.56 10.36
CA LEU A 356 -13.14 -4.73 10.86
C LEU A 356 -14.15 -4.45 9.75
N VAL A 357 -15.37 -4.98 9.89
CA VAL A 357 -16.51 -4.62 9.03
C VAL A 357 -17.44 -3.73 9.82
N TYR A 358 -17.87 -2.62 9.24
CA TYR A 358 -18.89 -1.75 9.81
C TYR A 358 -20.12 -1.83 8.92
N VAL A 359 -21.29 -1.98 9.54
CA VAL A 359 -22.59 -1.90 8.88
C VAL A 359 -23.30 -0.68 9.43
N VAL A 360 -23.65 0.25 8.55
CA VAL A 360 -24.13 1.59 8.90
C VAL A 360 -25.35 2.00 8.07
N GLY A 361 -26.19 2.84 8.64
CA GLY A 361 -27.34 3.43 7.96
C GLY A 361 -28.60 2.56 8.00
N GLY A 362 -29.33 2.52 6.89
CA GLY A 362 -30.61 1.83 6.81
C GLY A 362 -31.75 2.57 7.53
N SER A 363 -32.95 1.97 7.56
CA SER A 363 -34.13 2.66 8.09
C SER A 363 -34.06 2.87 9.61
N GLU A 364 -33.41 1.94 10.31
CA GLU A 364 -33.23 1.94 11.77
C GLU A 364 -32.00 2.73 12.24
N ARG A 365 -31.28 3.39 11.33
CA ARG A 365 -30.03 4.12 11.66
C ARG A 365 -29.04 3.20 12.38
N SER A 366 -28.85 2.01 11.84
CA SER A 366 -27.96 1.01 12.45
C SER A 366 -26.52 1.50 12.39
N CYS A 367 -25.75 1.16 13.40
CA CYS A 367 -24.29 1.31 13.40
C CYS A 367 -23.71 0.19 14.24
N MET A 368 -22.99 -0.72 13.60
CA MET A 368 -22.46 -1.92 14.23
C MET A 368 -21.14 -2.31 13.60
N CYS A 369 -20.26 -2.89 14.41
CA CYS A 369 -18.94 -3.32 14.02
C CYS A 369 -18.78 -4.81 14.24
N PHE A 370 -18.21 -5.50 13.26
CA PHE A 370 -17.90 -6.92 13.29
C PHE A 370 -16.39 -7.12 13.30
N ASN A 371 -15.93 -7.93 14.25
CA ASN A 371 -14.56 -8.39 14.33
C ASN A 371 -14.45 -9.80 13.74
N PRO A 372 -13.86 -9.97 12.55
CA PRO A 372 -13.75 -11.29 11.92
C PRO A 372 -12.71 -12.21 12.57
N ARG A 373 -11.92 -11.73 13.56
CA ARG A 373 -10.94 -12.56 14.27
C ARG A 373 -11.60 -13.47 15.32
N ASP A 374 -12.67 -13.00 15.95
CA ASP A 374 -13.42 -13.71 16.99
C ASP A 374 -14.92 -13.86 16.66
N TYR A 375 -15.34 -13.34 15.51
CA TYR A 375 -16.72 -13.34 15.02
C TYR A 375 -17.69 -12.64 15.98
N THR A 376 -17.25 -11.59 16.66
CA THR A 376 -18.10 -10.82 17.58
C THR A 376 -18.61 -9.54 16.94
N TRP A 377 -19.79 -9.10 17.41
CA TRP A 377 -20.41 -7.85 17.02
C TRP A 377 -20.45 -6.86 18.18
N THR A 378 -20.27 -5.58 17.87
CA THR A 378 -20.39 -4.47 18.80
C THR A 378 -21.35 -3.44 18.22
N SER A 379 -22.39 -3.07 18.98
CA SER A 379 -23.26 -1.94 18.63
C SER A 379 -22.58 -0.62 18.97
N LEU A 380 -22.68 0.36 18.08
CA LEU A 380 -22.01 1.65 18.16
C LEU A 380 -23.03 2.79 18.20
N GLN A 381 -22.57 4.03 18.37
CA GLN A 381 -23.47 5.19 18.26
C GLN A 381 -24.14 5.23 16.89
N ARG A 382 -25.40 5.61 16.86
CA ARG A 382 -26.23 5.66 15.65
C ARG A 382 -26.12 7.03 14.96
N PRO A 383 -26.21 7.09 13.62
CA PRO A 383 -26.28 8.36 12.90
C PRO A 383 -27.54 9.15 13.29
N GLN A 384 -27.50 10.46 13.03
CA GLN A 384 -28.60 11.35 13.32
C GLN A 384 -29.77 11.12 12.36
N PHE A 385 -29.50 10.96 11.08
CA PHE A 385 -30.46 10.83 9.99
C PHE A 385 -30.64 9.39 9.54
N ASN A 386 -31.77 9.16 8.86
CA ASN A 386 -32.06 7.88 8.23
C ASN A 386 -31.34 7.84 6.88
N HIS A 387 -30.44 6.86 6.74
CA HIS A 387 -29.67 6.65 5.51
C HIS A 387 -30.16 5.39 4.78
N TRP A 388 -31.48 5.26 4.58
CA TRP A 388 -32.04 4.17 3.79
C TRP A 388 -31.61 4.29 2.33
N ARG A 389 -30.91 3.26 1.84
CA ARG A 389 -30.17 3.22 0.57
C ARG A 389 -29.12 4.33 0.44
N GLY A 390 -28.49 4.70 1.56
CA GLY A 390 -27.31 5.57 1.57
C GLY A 390 -26.02 4.74 1.47
N PRO A 391 -25.16 4.95 0.45
CA PRO A 391 -23.87 4.27 0.38
C PRO A 391 -22.90 4.81 1.45
N SER A 392 -21.94 3.98 1.83
CA SER A 392 -20.90 4.34 2.79
C SER A 392 -19.50 4.13 2.22
N LEU A 393 -18.53 4.97 2.62
CA LEU A 393 -17.12 4.81 2.26
C LEU A 393 -16.19 5.23 3.41
N VAL A 394 -14.93 4.75 3.36
CA VAL A 394 -13.90 5.16 4.32
C VAL A 394 -13.12 6.36 3.79
N LEU A 395 -13.13 7.46 4.54
CA LEU A 395 -12.47 8.70 4.19
C LEU A 395 -11.70 9.25 5.38
N ASN A 396 -10.42 9.58 5.19
CA ASN A 396 -9.57 10.20 6.21
C ASN A 396 -9.56 9.49 7.59
N GLY A 397 -9.77 8.16 7.61
CA GLY A 397 -9.81 7.36 8.84
C GLY A 397 -11.19 7.29 9.52
N ASN A 398 -12.22 7.84 8.89
CA ASN A 398 -13.61 7.81 9.35
C ASN A 398 -14.49 7.08 8.33
N ILE A 399 -15.72 6.77 8.75
CA ILE A 399 -16.74 6.13 7.91
C ILE A 399 -17.78 7.19 7.56
N VAL A 400 -17.95 7.46 6.28
CA VAL A 400 -18.88 8.49 5.79
C VAL A 400 -20.06 7.82 5.11
N VAL A 401 -21.28 8.24 5.45
CA VAL A 401 -22.54 7.78 4.85
C VAL A 401 -23.16 8.93 4.06
N PHE A 402 -23.54 8.66 2.81
CA PHE A 402 -23.96 9.69 1.85
C PHE A 402 -25.45 9.57 1.55
N GLY A 403 -26.21 10.58 1.97
CA GLY A 403 -27.62 10.76 1.66
C GLY A 403 -28.47 9.54 2.00
N GLY A 404 -29.58 9.42 1.30
CA GLY A 404 -30.52 8.31 1.40
C GLY A 404 -31.72 8.60 0.53
N PHE A 405 -32.73 7.76 0.60
CA PHE A 405 -34.00 8.05 -0.05
C PHE A 405 -34.61 9.32 0.56
N ASN A 406 -34.77 10.36 -0.28
CA ASN A 406 -35.18 11.71 0.15
C ASN A 406 -34.28 12.39 1.20
N ASP A 407 -33.02 11.96 1.33
CA ASP A 407 -32.06 12.56 2.25
C ASP A 407 -30.78 12.98 1.50
N ASP A 408 -30.36 14.23 1.73
CA ASP A 408 -29.18 14.84 1.13
C ASP A 408 -28.02 15.04 2.13
N SER A 409 -28.20 14.65 3.39
CA SER A 409 -27.20 14.78 4.44
C SER A 409 -26.03 13.83 4.22
N ILE A 410 -24.86 14.25 4.66
CA ILE A 410 -23.66 13.42 4.69
C ILE A 410 -23.21 13.40 6.15
N GLU A 411 -23.13 12.20 6.72
CA GLU A 411 -22.70 12.00 8.10
C GLU A 411 -21.40 11.21 8.14
N GLU A 412 -20.50 11.61 9.03
CA GLU A 412 -19.21 10.99 9.26
C GLU A 412 -19.13 10.45 10.68
N TYR A 413 -18.86 9.14 10.78
CA TYR A 413 -18.63 8.42 12.01
C TYR A 413 -17.13 8.27 12.25
N SER A 414 -16.68 8.64 13.45
CA SER A 414 -15.30 8.39 13.90
C SER A 414 -15.24 7.15 14.80
N PRO A 415 -14.59 6.05 14.36
CA PRO A 415 -14.43 4.86 15.18
C PRO A 415 -13.55 5.06 16.42
N LEU A 416 -12.74 6.13 16.45
CA LEU A 416 -11.87 6.45 17.59
C LEU A 416 -12.65 7.03 18.78
N THR A 417 -13.68 7.83 18.50
CA THR A 417 -14.47 8.53 19.53
C THR A 417 -15.89 7.99 19.67
N ASP A 418 -16.29 7.03 18.82
CA ASP A 418 -17.66 6.52 18.72
C ASP A 418 -18.68 7.66 18.64
N SER A 419 -18.49 8.55 17.66
CA SER A 419 -19.31 9.76 17.52
C SER A 419 -19.56 10.11 16.05
N TRP A 420 -20.73 10.69 15.79
CA TRP A 420 -21.14 11.18 14.48
C TRP A 420 -21.01 12.69 14.36
N SER A 421 -20.75 13.14 13.14
CA SER A 421 -20.76 14.55 12.77
C SER A 421 -21.37 14.71 11.38
N SER A 422 -22.06 15.83 11.14
CA SER A 422 -22.66 16.15 9.85
C SER A 422 -21.76 17.06 9.03
N TRP A 423 -21.68 16.81 7.73
CA TRP A 423 -21.01 17.72 6.81
C TRP A 423 -21.93 18.87 6.40
N THR A 424 -21.32 20.02 6.08
CA THR A 424 -22.03 21.15 5.47
C THR A 424 -22.37 20.88 4.01
N LEU A 425 -21.57 20.05 3.32
CA LEU A 425 -21.84 19.62 1.95
C LEU A 425 -23.10 18.75 1.92
N LYS A 426 -23.96 19.00 0.93
CA LYS A 426 -25.15 18.22 0.65
C LYS A 426 -25.00 17.41 -0.62
N MET A 427 -25.64 16.25 -0.68
CA MET A 427 -25.76 15.46 -1.90
C MET A 427 -26.62 16.21 -2.94
N PRO A 428 -26.40 16.00 -4.25
CA PRO A 428 -27.25 16.59 -5.29
C PRO A 428 -28.71 16.16 -5.10
N GLN A 429 -29.67 17.10 -5.01
CA GLN A 429 -31.06 16.76 -4.68
C GLN A 429 -31.73 15.89 -5.75
N LYS A 430 -32.03 14.63 -5.43
CA LYS A 430 -32.88 13.73 -6.22
C LYS A 430 -33.70 12.76 -5.34
N PRO A 431 -34.93 12.41 -5.74
CA PRO A 431 -35.89 11.71 -4.86
C PRO A 431 -35.67 10.20 -4.69
N LEU A 432 -34.84 9.54 -5.51
CA LEU A 432 -34.86 8.07 -5.64
C LEU A 432 -33.70 7.32 -4.95
N GLY A 433 -32.92 8.02 -4.11
CA GLY A 433 -31.81 7.44 -3.33
C GLY A 433 -30.52 7.22 -4.12
N TRP A 434 -29.50 6.68 -3.45
CA TRP A 434 -28.11 6.60 -3.94
C TRP A 434 -27.65 5.15 -4.15
N ALA A 435 -27.00 4.89 -5.28
CA ALA A 435 -26.53 3.56 -5.63
C ALA A 435 -25.12 3.28 -5.08
N PHE A 436 -24.22 4.26 -5.16
CA PHE A 436 -22.84 4.09 -4.71
C PHE A 436 -22.17 5.41 -4.35
N ALA A 437 -21.13 5.31 -3.51
CA ALA A 437 -20.16 6.36 -3.26
C ALA A 437 -18.77 5.71 -3.22
N VAL A 438 -17.84 6.23 -4.01
CA VAL A 438 -16.48 5.67 -4.15
C VAL A 438 -15.45 6.77 -4.09
N ARG A 439 -14.31 6.45 -3.46
CA ARG A 439 -13.13 7.30 -3.46
C ARG A 439 -12.24 6.92 -4.63
N MET A 440 -11.99 7.87 -5.53
CA MET A 440 -11.06 7.70 -6.64
C MET A 440 -9.69 8.18 -6.19
N ASP A 441 -8.86 7.22 -5.77
CA ASP A 441 -7.45 7.47 -5.46
C ASP A 441 -6.65 7.44 -6.77
N SER A 442 -5.80 8.45 -6.97
CA SER A 442 -4.97 8.62 -8.16
C SER A 442 -3.70 7.77 -8.16
#